data_AF-A0A958C9W4-F1
#
_entry.id   AF-A0A958C9W4-F1
#
_cell.length_a   1.000
_cell.length_b   1.000
_cell.length_c   1.000
_cell.angle_alpha   90.00
_cell.angle_beta   90.00
_cell.angle_gamma   90.00
#
_symmetry.space_group_name_H-M   'P 1'
#
loop_
_entity.id
_entity.type
_entity.pdbx_description
1 polymer ?
#
loop_
_entity_poly.entity_id
_entity_poly.type
_entity_poly.pdbx_seq_one_letter_code
_entity_poly.pdbx_strand_id
1 'polypeptide(L)'
;SPFNPISVALASEATFVARTVDIEQKHMGEVLRRAAAHKGTSFVEIYQNCLIFNDGTFSDVTDRGTKDDNRLLLEHGKPMIFGKNSDKGIRMGSCFAPEVVSLDEYSPEDLLVHDEHLETPSMAFMLSRLVNPEFPVPMGVFRDVDHVSYEQGVINQVHQAQKAKGVGRLQDLYGADDEIWTVADSSHNGHNGHHQFQGE
;
A
#
# COMPACT_ATOMS: atom_id res chain seq x y z
N SER A 1 3.12 -17.01 19.88
CA SER A 1 3.53 -16.47 18.57
C SER A 1 3.75 -14.98 18.64
N PRO A 2 4.83 -14.47 18.03
CA PRO A 2 5.04 -13.05 17.85
C PRO A 2 3.96 -12.45 16.92
N PHE A 3 3.85 -11.13 16.98
CA PHE A 3 2.99 -10.34 16.08
C PHE A 3 3.36 -10.59 14.61
N ASN A 4 2.38 -10.67 13.71
CA ASN A 4 2.59 -10.88 12.28
C ASN A 4 2.21 -9.61 11.50
N PRO A 5 3.20 -8.80 11.07
CA PRO A 5 2.93 -7.52 10.42
C PRO A 5 2.16 -7.65 9.12
N ILE A 6 2.44 -8.67 8.31
CA ILE A 6 1.72 -8.92 7.05
C ILE A 6 0.26 -9.24 7.31
N SER A 7 -0.04 -10.14 8.25
CA SER A 7 -1.43 -10.44 8.61
C SER A 7 -2.18 -9.18 9.07
N VAL A 8 -1.53 -8.28 9.81
CA VAL A 8 -2.15 -7.02 10.25
C VAL A 8 -2.37 -6.04 9.10
N ALA A 9 -1.39 -5.89 8.21
CA ALA A 9 -1.52 -5.04 7.03
C ALA A 9 -2.68 -5.52 6.15
N LEU A 10 -2.79 -6.84 5.92
CA LEU A 10 -3.89 -7.44 5.19
C LEU A 10 -5.24 -7.25 5.89
N ALA A 11 -5.30 -7.44 7.22
CA ALA A 11 -6.52 -7.22 8.01
C ALA A 11 -6.94 -5.74 8.07
N SER A 12 -6.01 -4.83 7.77
CA SER A 12 -6.27 -3.40 7.64
C SER A 12 -6.60 -2.99 6.20
N GLU A 13 -6.86 -3.96 5.32
CA GLU A 13 -7.21 -3.75 3.90
C GLU A 13 -6.13 -3.01 3.10
N ALA A 14 -4.85 -3.20 3.45
CA ALA A 14 -3.76 -2.72 2.59
C ALA A 14 -3.85 -3.39 1.21
N THR A 15 -3.80 -2.57 0.16
CA THR A 15 -4.00 -3.02 -1.22
C THR A 15 -2.72 -3.43 -1.91
N PHE A 16 -1.57 -3.06 -1.35
CA PHE A 16 -0.27 -3.59 -1.72
C PHE A 16 0.47 -4.09 -0.46
N VAL A 17 0.88 -5.35 -0.46
CA VAL A 17 1.57 -5.98 0.67
C VAL A 17 2.73 -6.84 0.15
N ALA A 18 3.94 -6.61 0.66
CA ALA A 18 5.14 -7.34 0.22
C ALA A 18 6.11 -7.64 1.37
N ARG A 19 7.00 -8.62 1.16
CA ARG A 19 8.16 -8.90 2.02
C ARG A 19 9.45 -8.95 1.22
N THR A 20 10.55 -8.45 1.78
CA THR A 20 11.90 -8.62 1.23
C THR A 20 12.95 -8.68 2.33
N VAL A 21 14.20 -8.88 1.95
CA VAL A 21 15.38 -8.83 2.82
C VAL A 21 16.27 -7.67 2.38
N ASP A 22 16.86 -6.96 3.34
CA ASP A 22 17.73 -5.80 3.12
C ASP A 22 18.98 -6.09 2.25
N ILE A 23 19.57 -7.28 2.39
CA ILE A 23 20.76 -7.69 1.63
C ILE A 23 20.47 -8.09 0.18
N GLU A 24 19.21 -8.35 -0.18
CA GLU A 24 18.80 -8.77 -1.54
C GLU A 24 18.47 -7.54 -2.40
N GLN A 25 19.49 -6.71 -2.65
CA GLN A 25 19.33 -5.36 -3.24
C GLN A 25 18.50 -5.33 -4.53
N LYS A 26 18.68 -6.31 -5.44
CA LYS A 26 17.92 -6.38 -6.70
C LYS A 26 16.44 -6.66 -6.46
N HIS A 27 16.14 -7.66 -5.63
CA HIS A 27 14.78 -8.05 -5.28
C HIS A 27 14.08 -6.93 -4.50
N MET A 28 14.75 -6.39 -3.47
CA MET A 28 14.23 -5.27 -2.69
C MET A 28 13.98 -4.03 -3.56
N GLY A 29 14.89 -3.70 -4.47
CA GLY A 29 14.72 -2.58 -5.39
C GLY A 29 13.47 -2.73 -6.26
N GLU A 30 13.22 -3.94 -6.78
CA GLU A 30 12.02 -4.22 -7.57
C GLU A 30 10.74 -4.14 -6.73
N VAL A 31 10.72 -4.74 -5.54
CA VAL A 31 9.57 -4.65 -4.62
C VAL A 31 9.24 -3.20 -4.27
N LEU A 32 10.24 -2.38 -3.92
CA LEU A 32 10.03 -0.97 -3.58
C LEU A 32 9.58 -0.16 -4.79
N ARG A 33 10.09 -0.44 -5.99
CA ARG A 33 9.65 0.21 -7.24
C ARG A 33 8.17 -0.08 -7.49
N ARG A 34 7.73 -1.32 -7.33
CA ARG A 34 6.32 -1.71 -7.45
C ARG A 34 5.45 -1.04 -6.38
N ALA A 35 5.89 -1.10 -5.12
CA ALA A 35 5.19 -0.47 -3.99
C ALA A 35 4.98 1.04 -4.19
N ALA A 36 5.96 1.73 -4.77
CA ALA A 36 5.90 3.15 -5.08
C ALA A 36 5.01 3.49 -6.30
N ALA A 37 4.86 2.56 -7.24
CA ALA A 37 3.98 2.71 -8.40
C ALA A 37 2.51 2.42 -8.07
N HIS A 38 2.26 1.67 -6.98
CA HIS A 38 0.93 1.29 -6.53
C HIS A 38 0.06 2.49 -6.16
N LYS A 39 -1.23 2.44 -6.53
CA LYS A 39 -2.22 3.47 -6.20
C LYS A 39 -3.08 3.02 -5.03
N GLY A 40 -2.55 3.18 -3.82
CA GLY A 40 -3.25 2.83 -2.59
C GLY A 40 -2.30 2.75 -1.41
N THR A 41 -2.73 2.06 -0.35
CA THR A 41 -1.88 1.84 0.81
C THR A 41 -0.93 0.67 0.55
N SER A 42 0.37 0.98 0.53
CA SER A 42 1.45 0.01 0.37
C SER A 42 2.14 -0.30 1.71
N PHE A 43 2.30 -1.57 2.02
CA PHE A 43 3.07 -2.06 3.16
C PHE A 43 4.18 -3.01 2.69
N VAL A 44 5.42 -2.77 3.11
CA VAL A 44 6.57 -3.62 2.78
C VAL A 44 7.29 -4.00 4.06
N GLU A 45 7.29 -5.30 4.40
CA GLU A 45 8.10 -5.85 5.48
C GLU A 45 9.52 -6.11 4.98
N ILE A 46 10.52 -5.51 5.63
CA ILE A 46 11.94 -5.72 5.28
C ILE A 46 12.61 -6.43 6.45
N TYR A 47 13.04 -7.67 6.22
CA TYR A 47 13.91 -8.36 7.16
C TYR A 47 15.29 -7.73 7.10
N GLN A 48 15.71 -7.21 8.24
CA GLN A 48 16.95 -6.49 8.41
C GLN A 48 17.67 -7.02 9.64
N ASN A 49 18.91 -7.45 9.46
CA ASN A 49 19.75 -7.86 10.59
C ASN A 49 20.24 -6.62 11.34
N CYS A 50 20.20 -6.66 12.67
CA CYS A 50 20.81 -5.64 13.51
C CYS A 50 22.09 -6.21 14.13
N LEU A 51 23.23 -5.98 13.45
CA LEU A 51 24.54 -6.52 13.87
C LEU A 51 24.92 -6.21 15.33
N ILE A 52 24.45 -5.08 15.87
CA ILE A 52 24.83 -4.65 17.22
C ILE A 52 24.02 -5.37 18.31
N PHE A 53 22.71 -5.55 18.09
CA PHE A 53 21.78 -5.96 19.15
C PHE A 53 21.15 -7.33 18.93
N ASN A 54 21.14 -7.84 17.70
CA ASN A 54 20.43 -9.07 17.35
C ASN A 54 21.08 -9.77 16.14
N ASP A 55 22.40 -9.95 16.22
CA ASP A 55 23.18 -10.54 15.15
C ASP A 55 22.74 -11.98 14.82
N GLY A 56 22.82 -12.34 13.54
CA GLY A 56 22.33 -13.62 13.01
C GLY A 56 20.81 -13.70 12.87
N THR A 57 20.05 -12.64 13.17
CA THR A 57 18.60 -12.69 12.98
C THR A 57 18.27 -12.81 11.50
N PHE A 58 17.34 -13.72 11.21
CA PHE A 58 16.95 -14.10 9.85
C PHE A 58 18.04 -14.86 9.07
N SER A 59 19.10 -15.37 9.70
CA SER A 59 20.14 -16.21 9.04
C SER A 59 19.53 -17.36 8.23
N ASP A 60 18.47 -17.97 8.76
CA ASP A 60 17.80 -19.11 8.16
C ASP A 60 17.29 -18.79 6.76
N VAL A 61 16.86 -17.54 6.58
CA VAL A 61 16.50 -17.04 5.26
C VAL A 61 17.67 -16.32 4.62
N THR A 62 18.61 -15.64 5.27
CA THR A 62 19.65 -14.83 4.59
C THR A 62 20.88 -15.62 4.10
N ASP A 63 21.19 -16.75 4.73
CA ASP A 63 22.40 -17.53 4.46
C ASP A 63 22.38 -18.21 3.10
N ARG A 64 23.45 -18.05 2.33
CA ARG A 64 23.56 -18.58 0.95
C ARG A 64 23.40 -20.10 0.84
N GLY A 65 23.68 -20.84 1.93
CA GLY A 65 23.60 -22.30 1.95
C GLY A 65 22.18 -22.84 2.12
N THR A 66 21.30 -22.08 2.77
CA THR A 66 19.98 -22.52 3.25
C THR A 66 18.83 -21.68 2.72
N LYS A 67 19.11 -20.46 2.24
CA LYS A 67 18.08 -19.51 1.83
C LYS A 67 17.11 -20.03 0.78
N ASP A 68 17.61 -20.80 -0.19
CA ASP A 68 16.78 -21.28 -1.30
C ASP A 68 15.83 -22.40 -0.83
N ASP A 69 16.19 -23.12 0.23
CA ASP A 69 15.35 -24.14 0.87
C ASP A 69 14.37 -23.56 1.89
N ASN A 70 14.67 -22.39 2.44
CA ASN A 70 13.89 -21.75 3.50
C ASN A 70 13.04 -20.58 3.03
N ARG A 71 13.15 -20.14 1.77
CA ARG A 71 12.35 -19.06 1.18
C ARG A 71 11.48 -19.58 0.05
N LEU A 72 10.33 -18.95 -0.11
CA LEU A 72 9.48 -19.09 -1.29
C LEU A 72 9.45 -17.74 -2.00
N LEU A 73 10.03 -17.66 -3.20
CA LEU A 73 9.94 -16.46 -4.02
C LEU A 73 8.57 -16.43 -4.72
N LEU A 74 7.75 -15.45 -4.37
CA LEU A 74 6.43 -15.25 -4.93
C LEU A 74 6.54 -14.54 -6.27
N GLU A 75 6.02 -15.18 -7.31
CA GLU A 75 5.93 -14.63 -8.66
C GLU A 75 4.52 -14.81 -9.19
N HIS A 76 3.87 -13.71 -9.59
CA HIS A 76 2.49 -13.75 -10.08
C HIS A 76 2.34 -14.68 -11.29
N GLY A 77 1.28 -15.48 -11.27
CA GLY A 77 0.96 -16.45 -12.32
C GLY A 77 1.86 -17.68 -12.35
N LYS A 78 2.80 -17.83 -11.40
CA LYS A 78 3.69 -18.99 -11.32
C LYS A 78 3.32 -19.94 -10.19
N PRO A 79 3.57 -21.26 -10.37
CA PRO A 79 3.43 -22.22 -9.28
C PRO A 79 4.43 -21.90 -8.16
N MET A 80 3.99 -22.10 -6.92
CA MET A 80 4.77 -21.85 -5.71
C MET A 80 5.83 -22.95 -5.50
N ILE A 81 6.95 -22.85 -6.21
CA ILE A 81 8.09 -23.77 -6.17
C ILE A 81 9.24 -23.16 -5.38
N PHE A 82 9.94 -23.97 -4.59
CA PHE A 82 11.11 -23.58 -3.82
C PHE A 82 12.08 -24.75 -3.64
N GLY A 83 13.19 -24.52 -2.93
CA GLY A 83 14.26 -25.48 -2.76
C GLY A 83 15.46 -25.12 -3.65
N LYS A 84 16.66 -25.43 -3.16
CA LYS A 84 17.92 -25.17 -3.89
C LYS A 84 17.94 -25.78 -5.29
N ASN A 85 17.26 -26.92 -5.47
CA ASN A 85 17.14 -27.62 -6.75
C ASN A 85 15.77 -27.40 -7.42
N SER A 86 14.92 -26.52 -6.88
CA SER A 86 13.52 -26.36 -7.30
C SER A 86 12.75 -27.69 -7.26
N ASP A 87 12.94 -28.44 -6.17
CA ASP A 87 12.44 -29.80 -5.96
C ASP A 87 11.24 -29.86 -4.99
N LYS A 88 10.83 -28.73 -4.41
CA LYS A 88 9.69 -28.64 -3.49
C LYS A 88 8.64 -27.65 -3.98
N GLY A 89 7.40 -27.88 -3.60
CA GLY A 89 6.29 -26.98 -3.92
C GLY A 89 5.28 -26.84 -2.79
N ILE A 90 4.45 -25.81 -2.86
CA ILE A 90 3.29 -25.63 -1.98
C ILE A 90 2.02 -25.97 -2.76
N ARG A 91 1.19 -26.84 -2.19
CA ARG A 91 -0.15 -27.12 -2.72
C ARG A 91 -1.22 -27.01 -1.66
N MET A 92 -2.47 -27.02 -2.10
CA MET A 92 -3.61 -27.07 -1.21
C MET A 92 -3.89 -28.53 -0.81
N GLY A 93 -3.65 -28.85 0.46
CA GLY A 93 -3.95 -30.15 1.03
C GLY A 93 -5.41 -30.30 1.49
N SER A 94 -5.65 -31.29 2.34
CA SER A 94 -6.97 -31.52 2.93
C SER A 94 -7.40 -30.36 3.84
N CYS A 95 -8.71 -30.11 3.92
CA CYS A 95 -9.30 -29.07 4.77
C CYS A 95 -8.81 -27.63 4.49
N PHE A 96 -8.38 -27.35 3.25
CA PHE A 96 -7.85 -26.04 2.83
C PHE A 96 -6.60 -25.60 3.60
N ALA A 97 -5.80 -26.56 4.07
CA ALA A 97 -4.49 -26.29 4.67
C ALA A 97 -3.39 -26.41 3.61
N PRO A 98 -2.42 -25.48 3.55
CA PRO A 98 -1.26 -25.62 2.68
C PRO A 98 -0.38 -26.79 3.12
N GLU A 99 0.24 -27.48 2.17
CA GLU A 99 1.21 -28.54 2.41
C GLU A 99 2.44 -28.41 1.50
N VAL A 100 3.61 -28.73 2.05
CA VAL A 100 4.86 -28.83 1.29
C VAL A 100 4.93 -30.21 0.66
N VAL A 101 5.19 -30.27 -0.65
CA VAL A 101 5.32 -31.53 -1.40
C VAL A 101 6.63 -31.58 -2.18
N SER A 102 7.09 -32.80 -2.50
CA SER A 102 8.21 -33.04 -3.41
C SER A 102 7.73 -33.10 -4.86
N LEU A 103 8.48 -32.47 -5.77
CA LEU A 103 8.23 -32.53 -7.21
C LEU A 103 8.69 -33.84 -7.87
N ASP A 104 9.28 -34.75 -7.11
CA ASP A 104 9.51 -36.13 -7.57
C ASP A 104 8.22 -36.97 -7.57
N GLU A 105 7.25 -36.60 -6.72
CA GLU A 105 5.96 -37.30 -6.56
C GLU A 105 4.79 -36.53 -7.17
N TYR A 106 4.89 -35.20 -7.23
CA TYR A 106 3.85 -34.29 -7.72
C TYR A 106 4.31 -33.48 -8.91
N SER A 107 3.38 -33.05 -9.75
CA SER A 107 3.67 -32.17 -10.88
C SER A 107 3.51 -30.69 -10.52
N PRO A 108 4.14 -29.75 -11.25
CA PRO A 108 3.89 -28.31 -11.08
C PRO A 108 2.43 -27.89 -11.23
N GLU A 109 1.61 -28.69 -11.94
CA GLU A 109 0.18 -28.44 -12.15
C GLU A 109 -0.65 -28.72 -10.89
N ASP A 110 -0.11 -29.52 -9.96
CA ASP A 110 -0.74 -29.83 -8.66
C ASP A 110 -0.50 -28.73 -7.61
N LEU A 111 0.36 -27.76 -7.91
CA LEU A 111 0.77 -26.71 -6.97
C LEU A 111 -0.17 -25.51 -6.97
N LEU A 112 -0.15 -24.75 -5.87
CA LEU A 112 -0.79 -23.45 -5.82
C LEU A 112 -0.07 -22.48 -6.76
N VAL A 113 -0.84 -21.81 -7.61
CA VAL A 113 -0.35 -20.71 -8.44
C VAL A 113 -0.54 -19.41 -7.68
N HIS A 114 0.53 -18.63 -7.55
CA HIS A 114 0.48 -17.35 -6.84
C HIS A 114 -0.27 -16.31 -7.67
N ASP A 115 -1.30 -15.71 -7.07
CA ASP A 115 -2.06 -14.61 -7.67
C ASP A 115 -2.08 -13.41 -6.72
N GLU A 116 -1.15 -12.48 -6.93
CA GLU A 116 -1.11 -11.21 -6.20
C GLU A 116 -2.30 -10.27 -6.52
N HIS A 117 -2.99 -10.47 -7.64
CA HIS A 117 -4.14 -9.65 -8.07
C HIS A 117 -5.49 -10.23 -7.60
N LEU A 118 -5.47 -11.31 -6.82
CA LEU A 118 -6.69 -11.92 -6.29
C LEU A 118 -7.42 -10.93 -5.37
N GLU A 119 -8.62 -10.51 -5.77
CA GLU A 119 -9.46 -9.56 -5.05
C GLU A 119 -9.68 -9.96 -3.58
N THR A 120 -9.96 -11.23 -3.32
CA THR A 120 -10.09 -11.73 -1.94
C THR A 120 -8.71 -11.91 -1.29
N PRO A 121 -8.47 -11.40 -0.06
CA PRO A 121 -7.16 -11.47 0.57
C PRO A 121 -6.81 -12.87 1.13
N SER A 122 -7.62 -13.90 0.85
CA SER A 122 -7.50 -15.25 1.41
C SER A 122 -6.13 -15.90 1.16
N MET A 123 -5.64 -15.83 -0.08
CA MET A 123 -4.32 -16.37 -0.44
C MET A 123 -3.20 -15.60 0.26
N ALA A 124 -3.24 -14.27 0.22
CA ALA A 124 -2.26 -13.41 0.88
C ALA A 124 -2.22 -13.68 2.41
N PHE A 125 -3.39 -13.88 3.03
CA PHE A 125 -3.49 -14.26 4.43
C PHE A 125 -2.87 -15.62 4.70
N MET A 126 -3.19 -16.65 3.91
CA MET A 126 -2.58 -17.98 4.04
C MET A 126 -1.06 -17.90 3.92
N LEU A 127 -0.54 -17.21 2.90
CA LEU A 127 0.89 -16.98 2.69
C LEU A 127 1.53 -16.26 3.89
N SER A 128 0.85 -15.28 4.49
CA SER A 128 1.37 -14.56 5.66
C SER A 128 1.65 -15.48 6.85
N ARG A 129 0.99 -16.64 6.91
CA ARG A 129 1.10 -17.62 8.00
C ARG A 129 2.14 -18.71 7.76
N LEU A 130 2.77 -18.76 6.59
CA LEU A 130 3.85 -19.69 6.29
C LEU A 130 5.13 -19.23 7.02
N VAL A 131 5.65 -20.10 7.88
CA VAL A 131 6.79 -19.81 8.76
C VAL A 131 7.71 -21.03 8.82
N ASN A 132 9.02 -20.78 8.86
CA ASN A 132 10.06 -21.78 9.03
C ASN A 132 10.00 -22.39 10.46
N PRO A 133 10.30 -23.69 10.66
CA PRO A 133 10.81 -24.68 9.69
C PRO A 133 9.73 -25.48 8.94
N GLU A 134 8.47 -25.35 9.32
CA GLU A 134 7.37 -26.13 8.71
C GLU A 134 7.14 -25.73 7.25
N PHE A 135 7.27 -24.44 6.94
CA PHE A 135 7.09 -23.89 5.60
C PHE A 135 8.24 -22.95 5.22
N PRO A 136 8.53 -22.77 3.93
CA PRO A 136 9.39 -21.69 3.49
C PRO A 136 8.76 -20.33 3.82
N VAL A 137 9.59 -19.34 4.12
CA VAL A 137 9.15 -17.96 4.34
C VAL A 137 8.87 -17.30 2.99
N PRO A 138 7.64 -16.84 2.72
CA PRO A 138 7.35 -16.21 1.44
C PRO A 138 7.99 -14.82 1.33
N MET A 139 8.58 -14.53 0.18
CA MET A 139 9.27 -13.29 -0.17
C MET A 139 8.72 -12.79 -1.50
N GLY A 140 8.57 -11.48 -1.66
CA GLY A 140 7.95 -10.86 -2.84
C GLY A 140 6.63 -10.22 -2.50
N VAL A 141 5.80 -10.00 -3.52
CA VAL A 141 4.50 -9.33 -3.39
C VAL A 141 3.41 -10.36 -3.09
N PHE A 142 2.70 -10.17 -1.98
CA PHE A 142 1.61 -11.04 -1.54
C PHE A 142 0.28 -10.60 -2.16
N ARG A 143 0.10 -9.28 -2.32
CA ARG A 143 -1.12 -8.65 -2.79
C ARG A 143 -0.76 -7.34 -3.48
N ASP A 144 -1.41 -7.10 -4.61
CA ASP A 144 -1.34 -5.89 -5.42
C ASP A 144 -2.69 -5.76 -6.14
N VAL A 145 -3.65 -5.05 -5.54
CA VAL A 145 -5.02 -4.94 -6.08
C VAL A 145 -5.43 -3.48 -6.23
N ASP A 146 -6.18 -3.19 -7.29
CA ASP A 146 -6.73 -1.87 -7.51
C ASP A 146 -7.95 -1.64 -6.63
N HIS A 147 -7.93 -0.58 -5.82
CA HIS A 147 -9.09 -0.13 -5.07
C HIS A 147 -9.17 1.39 -5.11
N VAL A 148 -10.37 1.93 -4.90
CA VAL A 148 -10.54 3.39 -4.78
C VAL A 148 -9.73 3.88 -3.57
N SER A 149 -8.74 4.74 -3.83
CA SER A 149 -7.96 5.39 -2.79
C SER A 149 -8.79 6.47 -2.08
N TYR A 150 -8.37 6.85 -0.88
CA TYR A 150 -9.01 7.93 -0.14
C TYR A 150 -9.04 9.24 -0.94
N GLU A 151 -7.91 9.62 -1.54
CA GLU A 151 -7.75 10.82 -2.37
C GLU A 151 -8.70 10.78 -3.56
N GLN A 152 -8.78 9.64 -4.25
CA GLN A 152 -9.69 9.47 -5.37
C GLN A 152 -11.15 9.60 -4.90
N GLY A 153 -11.48 9.07 -3.72
CA GLY A 153 -12.79 9.22 -3.09
C GLY A 153 -13.16 10.68 -2.84
N VAL A 154 -12.25 11.46 -2.26
CA VAL A 154 -12.46 12.90 -2.00
C VAL A 154 -12.62 13.68 -3.30
N ILE A 155 -11.75 13.44 -4.29
CA ILE A 155 -11.83 14.10 -5.60
C ILE A 155 -13.15 13.76 -6.30
N ASN A 156 -13.56 12.49 -6.28
CA ASN A 156 -14.82 12.05 -6.84
C ASN A 156 -16.02 12.73 -6.18
N GLN A 157 -15.98 12.91 -4.86
CA GLN A 157 -17.01 13.64 -4.11
C GLN A 157 -17.11 15.10 -4.57
N VAL A 158 -15.98 15.79 -4.74
CA VAL A 158 -15.93 17.17 -5.26
C VAL A 158 -16.53 17.25 -6.67
N HIS A 159 -16.13 16.35 -7.57
CA HIS A 159 -16.65 16.31 -8.93
C HIS A 159 -18.16 16.04 -8.98
N GLN A 160 -18.66 15.14 -8.13
CA GLN A 160 -20.10 14.88 -8.01
C GLN A 160 -20.86 16.13 -7.56
N ALA A 161 -20.36 16.86 -6.57
CA ALA A 161 -20.97 18.09 -6.09
C ALA A 161 -20.99 19.18 -7.19
N GLN A 162 -19.88 19.36 -7.90
CA GLN A 162 -19.78 20.32 -9.01
C GLN A 162 -20.70 19.94 -10.18
N LYS A 163 -20.86 18.66 -10.49
CA LYS A 163 -21.78 18.20 -11.53
C LYS A 163 -23.25 18.47 -11.17
N ALA A 164 -23.61 18.33 -9.90
CA ALA A 164 -24.97 18.52 -9.43
C ALA A 164 -25.34 20.00 -9.23
N LYS A 165 -24.41 20.82 -8.72
CA LYS A 165 -24.68 22.21 -8.30
C LYS A 165 -23.99 23.28 -9.17
N GLY A 166 -23.17 22.87 -10.13
CA GLY A 166 -22.27 23.76 -10.86
C GLY A 166 -20.96 24.00 -10.10
N VAL A 167 -19.97 24.56 -10.81
CA VAL A 167 -18.72 25.02 -10.17
C VAL A 167 -19.05 26.26 -9.35
N GLY A 168 -19.09 26.12 -8.03
CA GLY A 168 -19.42 27.23 -7.13
C GLY A 168 -18.42 28.37 -7.25
N ARG A 169 -18.91 29.62 -7.24
CA ARG A 169 -18.06 30.80 -7.15
C ARG A 169 -18.05 31.31 -5.72
N LEU A 170 -16.88 31.76 -5.28
CA LEU A 170 -16.72 32.30 -3.93
C LEU A 170 -17.62 33.52 -3.68
N GLN A 171 -17.86 34.35 -4.71
CA GLN A 171 -18.78 35.50 -4.62
C GLN A 171 -20.22 35.06 -4.36
N ASP A 172 -20.65 33.92 -4.92
CA ASP A 172 -21.99 33.41 -4.69
C ASP A 172 -22.14 32.90 -3.25
N LEU A 173 -21.05 32.42 -2.63
CA LEU A 173 -21.06 32.00 -1.22
C LEU A 173 -21.11 33.20 -0.27
N TYR A 174 -20.32 34.25 -0.52
CA TYR A 174 -20.35 35.46 0.30
C TYR A 174 -21.64 36.27 0.08
N GLY A 175 -22.17 36.25 -1.14
CA GLY A 175 -23.37 36.94 -1.59
C GLY A 175 -24.69 36.23 -1.30
N ALA A 176 -24.64 34.98 -0.80
CA ALA A 176 -25.82 34.12 -0.67
C ALA A 176 -26.74 34.46 0.51
N ASP A 177 -26.22 35.15 1.53
CA ASP A 177 -27.00 35.55 2.68
C ASP A 177 -27.35 37.04 2.63
N ASP A 178 -28.56 37.37 3.09
CA ASP A 178 -29.08 38.74 3.29
C ASP A 178 -28.33 39.52 4.40
N GLU A 179 -27.22 38.98 4.91
CA GLU A 179 -26.39 39.48 6.01
C GLU A 179 -25.34 40.52 5.56
N ILE A 180 -25.33 40.91 4.27
CA ILE A 180 -24.38 41.91 3.76
C ILE A 180 -25.03 43.30 3.81
N TRP A 181 -24.48 44.20 4.62
CA TRP A 181 -24.86 45.61 4.56
C TRP A 181 -23.91 46.39 3.64
N THR A 182 -24.48 47.24 2.79
CA THR A 182 -23.71 48.16 1.96
C THR A 182 -23.47 49.45 2.76
N VAL A 183 -22.22 49.85 2.96
CA VAL A 183 -21.89 51.16 3.53
C VAL A 183 -21.85 52.19 2.39
N ALA A 184 -22.74 53.19 2.43
CA ALA A 184 -22.73 54.28 1.45
C ALA A 184 -21.52 55.19 1.71
N ASP A 185 -20.83 55.57 0.64
CA ASP A 185 -19.68 56.47 0.69
C ASP A 185 -20.16 57.87 1.11
N SER A 186 -19.86 58.28 2.34
CA SER A 186 -20.19 59.62 2.83
C SER A 186 -19.22 60.62 2.21
N SER A 187 -19.48 61.02 0.97
CA SER A 187 -18.81 62.15 0.34
C SER A 187 -19.07 63.42 1.16
N HIS A 188 -18.06 63.80 1.94
CA HIS A 188 -17.70 65.16 2.35
C HIS A 188 -18.80 66.21 2.18
N ASN A 189 -19.61 66.42 3.22
CA ASN A 189 -20.41 67.64 3.33
C ASN A 189 -19.51 68.74 3.92
N GLY A 190 -18.84 69.48 3.03
CA GLY A 190 -18.02 70.64 3.41
C GLY A 190 -18.90 71.70 4.08
N HIS A 191 -18.55 72.09 5.31
CA HIS A 191 -19.13 73.23 5.98
C HIS A 191 -18.11 74.38 6.02
N ASN A 192 -18.55 75.51 5.45
CA ASN A 192 -17.86 76.78 5.29
C ASN A 192 -17.16 77.27 6.57
N GLY A 193 -15.86 77.56 6.46
CA GLY A 193 -15.13 78.49 7.32
C GLY A 193 -14.56 79.63 6.47
N HIS A 194 -15.16 80.81 6.57
CA HIS A 194 -14.66 82.05 6.00
C HIS A 194 -13.23 82.35 6.49
N HIS A 195 -12.29 82.58 5.57
CA HIS A 195 -11.27 83.61 5.73
C HIS A 195 -10.76 84.05 4.35
N GLN A 196 -11.04 85.32 4.01
CA GLN A 196 -10.42 86.05 2.90
C GLN A 196 -8.92 86.21 3.15
N PHE A 197 -8.10 86.06 2.10
CA PHE A 197 -6.95 86.93 1.86
C PHE A 197 -6.72 87.07 0.35
N GLN A 198 -6.68 88.32 -0.11
CA GLN A 198 -6.36 88.75 -1.48
C GLN A 198 -4.83 88.83 -1.66
N GLY A 199 -4.37 88.63 -2.91
CA GLY A 199 -3.32 89.46 -3.50
C GLY A 199 -1.99 88.78 -3.82
N GLU A 200 -1.70 88.77 -5.13
CA GLU A 200 -0.41 88.61 -5.86
C GLU A 200 0.28 87.23 -5.91
#